data_AF-A0A7V2UZ19-F1
#
_entry.id   AF-A0A7V2UZ19-F1
#
_cell.length_a   1.000
_cell.length_b   1.000
_cell.length_c   1.000
_cell.angle_alpha   90.00
_cell.angle_beta   90.00
_cell.angle_gamma   90.00
#
_symmetry.space_group_name_H-M   'P 1'
#
loop_
_entity.id
_entity.type
_entity.pdbx_description
1 polymer ?
#
loop_
_entity_poly.entity_id
_entity_poly.type
_entity_poly.pdbx_seq_one_letter_code
_entity_poly.pdbx_strand_id
1 'polypeptide(L)'
;MKSKIALSTGNIAEVEADAIVNSANNDLILGGGVAGALRKTGGESIQAELNRIGTIPLGEAVVTGPGQLKAKVVVHAAAVSLGLWATKENVRLATRNALLRAEERKCKSIAFPAIGTGIGAFSIDRCAEIMLEEVLAHLKKGSALEKVLFVLFDEKTFKAFEEKVNRIDENGVLQKPPEEIDRADEAPPPRRPASPPGGNRPHDTLPTRRGGPPPGSGRPGGR
;
A
#
# COMPACT_ATOMS: atom_id res chain seq x y z
N MET A 1 18.69 26.74 -6.46
CA MET A 1 18.76 25.57 -7.37
C MET A 1 17.36 24.98 -7.48
N LYS A 2 16.91 24.59 -8.68
CA LYS A 2 15.57 24.01 -8.90
C LYS A 2 15.67 22.49 -8.67
N SER A 3 14.94 21.95 -7.69
CA SER A 3 14.93 20.51 -7.41
C SER A 3 14.38 19.73 -8.61
N LYS A 4 14.96 18.58 -8.93
CA LYS A 4 14.60 17.77 -10.10
C LYS A 4 13.69 16.61 -9.71
N ILE A 5 12.50 16.53 -10.33
CA ILE A 5 11.67 15.33 -10.33
C ILE A 5 12.08 14.46 -11.51
N ALA A 6 12.32 13.18 -11.28
CA ALA A 6 12.70 12.21 -12.30
C ALA A 6 11.88 10.93 -12.15
N LEU A 7 11.66 10.24 -13.27
CA LEU A 7 10.99 8.95 -13.33
C LEU A 7 11.98 7.90 -13.85
N SER A 8 11.86 6.67 -13.36
CA SER A 8 12.61 5.52 -13.86
C SER A 8 11.82 4.24 -13.62
N THR A 9 12.01 3.24 -14.48
CA THR A 9 11.45 1.90 -14.28
C THR A 9 12.52 0.99 -13.66
N GLY A 10 12.18 0.19 -12.65
CA GLY A 10 13.09 -0.80 -12.09
C GLY A 10 12.84 -1.20 -10.64
N ASN A 11 13.83 -1.89 -10.06
CA ASN A 11 13.84 -2.28 -8.65
C ASN A 11 14.40 -1.15 -7.78
N ILE A 12 13.56 -0.57 -6.92
CA ILE A 12 13.98 0.50 -6.02
C ILE A 12 15.08 0.09 -5.02
N ALA A 13 15.23 -1.21 -4.72
CA ALA A 13 16.30 -1.67 -3.84
C ALA A 13 17.70 -1.57 -4.48
N GLU A 14 17.79 -1.34 -5.79
CA GLU A 14 19.05 -1.28 -6.55
C GLU A 14 19.49 0.15 -6.90
N VAL A 15 18.63 1.15 -6.63
CA VAL A 15 18.94 2.55 -6.97
C VAL A 15 19.86 3.19 -5.94
N GLU A 16 20.64 4.17 -6.42
CA GLU A 16 21.46 5.02 -5.56
C GLU A 16 20.71 6.33 -5.25
N ALA A 17 20.42 6.55 -3.98
CA ALA A 17 19.77 7.75 -3.45
C ALA A 17 20.08 7.89 -1.96
N ASP A 18 20.01 9.10 -1.39
CA ASP A 18 20.26 9.28 0.04
C ASP A 18 19.19 8.57 0.89
N ALA A 19 17.93 8.71 0.51
CA ALA A 19 16.80 8.01 1.12
C ALA A 19 16.08 7.11 0.10
N ILE A 20 15.84 5.85 0.47
CA ILE A 20 14.94 4.95 -0.26
C ILE A 20 13.65 4.77 0.55
N VAL A 21 12.50 4.93 -0.10
CA VAL A 21 11.20 4.78 0.55
C VAL A 21 10.67 3.36 0.39
N ASN A 22 10.28 2.75 1.50
CA ASN A 22 9.49 1.54 1.53
C ASN A 22 7.99 1.89 1.59
N SER A 23 7.18 1.31 0.71
CA SER A 23 5.72 1.30 0.88
C SER A 23 5.36 0.23 1.92
N ALA A 24 5.29 0.64 3.18
CA ALA A 24 5.18 -0.25 4.34
C ALA A 24 3.72 -0.52 4.76
N ASN A 25 3.53 -1.61 5.50
CA ASN A 25 2.38 -1.77 6.38
C ASN A 25 2.66 -1.11 7.75
N ASN A 26 1.60 -0.83 8.51
CA ASN A 26 1.68 -0.24 9.85
C ASN A 26 2.33 -1.15 10.91
N ASP A 27 2.38 -2.46 10.68
CA ASP A 27 3.09 -3.42 11.55
C ASP A 27 4.60 -3.49 11.27
N LEU A 28 5.09 -2.72 10.29
CA LEU A 28 6.50 -2.66 9.88
C LEU A 28 7.13 -4.03 9.56
N ILE A 29 6.32 -4.97 9.06
CA ILE A 29 6.81 -6.30 8.63
C ILE A 29 7.18 -6.26 7.15
N LEU A 30 8.45 -6.54 6.84
CA LEU A 30 8.96 -6.67 5.49
C LEU A 30 8.56 -8.04 4.89
N GLY A 31 7.41 -8.03 4.22
CA GLY A 31 6.86 -9.16 3.49
C GLY A 31 7.26 -9.16 2.01
N GLY A 32 6.30 -8.89 1.12
CA GLY A 32 6.47 -8.92 -0.34
C GLY A 32 6.61 -7.55 -0.99
N GLY A 33 6.61 -7.52 -2.33
CA GLY A 33 6.72 -6.29 -3.13
C GLY A 33 7.99 -5.50 -2.84
N VAL A 34 7.86 -4.17 -2.70
CA VAL A 34 8.98 -3.28 -2.34
C VAL A 34 9.63 -3.71 -1.03
N ALA A 35 8.83 -4.03 -0.01
CA ALA A 35 9.35 -4.41 1.31
C ALA A 35 10.20 -5.68 1.24
N GLY A 36 9.77 -6.67 0.45
CA GLY A 36 10.54 -7.89 0.19
C GLY A 36 11.82 -7.64 -0.60
N ALA A 37 11.79 -6.75 -1.59
CA ALA A 37 12.98 -6.36 -2.35
C ALA A 37 14.02 -5.68 -1.44
N LEU A 38 13.58 -4.77 -0.57
CA LEU A 38 14.46 -4.09 0.39
C LEU A 38 15.04 -5.07 1.42
N ARG A 39 14.25 -6.03 1.92
CA ARG A 39 14.77 -7.08 2.80
C ARG A 39 15.80 -7.96 2.11
N LYS A 40 15.51 -8.37 0.87
CA LYS A 40 16.40 -9.23 0.08
C LYS A 40 17.75 -8.54 -0.20
N THR A 41 17.73 -7.29 -0.63
CA THR A 41 18.95 -6.56 -1.01
C THR A 41 19.65 -5.92 0.19
N GLY A 42 18.88 -5.34 1.12
CA GLY A 42 19.41 -4.64 2.29
C GLY A 42 19.78 -5.56 3.46
N GLY A 43 19.23 -6.77 3.50
CA GLY A 43 19.49 -7.77 4.54
C GLY A 43 18.59 -7.64 5.78
N GLU A 44 18.73 -8.60 6.70
CA GLU A 44 17.87 -8.76 7.87
C GLU A 44 17.99 -7.64 8.93
N SER A 45 19.06 -6.84 8.89
CA SER A 45 19.27 -5.75 9.85
C SER A 45 18.15 -4.71 9.81
N ILE A 46 17.58 -4.47 8.62
CA ILE A 46 16.46 -3.53 8.44
C ILE A 46 15.24 -4.03 9.21
N GLN A 47 14.87 -5.32 9.06
CA GLN A 47 13.75 -5.89 9.82
C GLN A 47 14.03 -5.90 11.32
N ALA A 48 15.27 -6.18 11.74
CA ALA A 48 15.64 -6.15 13.15
C ALA A 48 15.47 -4.76 13.79
N GLU A 49 15.77 -3.69 13.06
CA GLU A 49 15.47 -2.31 13.49
C GLU A 49 13.97 -2.04 13.56
N LEU A 50 13.21 -2.43 12.54
CA LEU A 50 11.75 -2.27 12.51
C LEU A 50 11.05 -3.01 13.66
N ASN A 51 11.51 -4.22 14.00
CA ASN A 51 10.99 -4.98 15.13
C ASN A 51 11.19 -4.25 16.48
N ARG A 52 12.25 -3.44 16.61
CA ARG A 52 12.47 -2.61 17.80
C ARG A 52 11.58 -1.38 17.84
N ILE A 53 11.20 -0.85 16.67
CA ILE A 53 10.27 0.27 16.55
C ILE A 53 8.84 -0.19 16.87
N GLY A 54 8.45 -1.39 16.40
CA GLY A 54 7.11 -1.94 16.59
C GLY A 54 6.14 -1.46 15.53
N THR A 55 4.97 -0.97 15.93
CA THR A 55 3.92 -0.52 15.01
C THR A 55 3.88 1.00 14.92
N ILE A 56 3.39 1.54 13.80
CA ILE A 56 3.22 2.97 13.60
C ILE A 56 1.82 3.29 13.06
N PRO A 57 1.28 4.51 13.28
CA PRO A 57 0.00 4.90 12.70
C PRO A 57 0.03 4.87 11.16
N LEU A 58 -1.13 4.63 10.55
CA LEU A 58 -1.31 4.81 9.11
C LEU A 58 -1.08 6.27 8.73
N GLY A 59 -0.45 6.48 7.58
CA GLY A 59 0.00 7.79 7.12
C GLY A 59 1.34 8.24 7.72
N GLU A 60 1.90 7.54 8.70
CA GLU A 60 3.19 7.93 9.28
C GLU A 60 4.39 7.23 8.62
N ALA A 61 5.59 7.78 8.81
CA ALA A 61 6.85 7.23 8.34
C ALA A 61 7.95 7.23 9.41
N VAL A 62 8.73 6.14 9.46
CA VAL A 62 9.91 5.97 10.32
C VAL A 62 11.17 5.72 9.51
N VAL A 63 12.34 5.83 10.15
CA VAL A 63 13.65 5.69 9.50
C VAL A 63 14.45 4.57 10.14
N THR A 64 15.10 3.77 9.31
CA THR A 64 16.12 2.79 9.72
C THR A 64 17.43 3.00 8.99
N GLY A 65 18.47 2.28 9.40
CA GLY A 65 19.70 2.14 8.62
C GLY A 65 19.45 1.46 7.26
N PRO A 66 20.37 1.61 6.30
CA PRO A 66 20.18 1.11 4.94
C PRO A 66 20.47 -0.39 4.78
N GLY A 67 21.03 -1.03 5.81
CA GLY A 67 21.62 -2.36 5.67
C GLY A 67 22.70 -2.35 4.58
N GLN A 68 22.52 -3.17 3.54
CA GLN A 68 23.41 -3.28 2.39
C GLN A 68 22.94 -2.47 1.15
N LEU A 69 21.88 -1.68 1.26
CA LEU A 69 21.38 -0.86 0.15
C LEU A 69 22.37 0.26 -0.21
N LYS A 70 22.33 0.71 -1.47
CA LYS A 70 23.08 1.90 -1.94
C LYS A 70 22.38 3.20 -1.53
N ALA A 71 22.02 3.30 -0.26
CA ALA A 71 21.38 4.46 0.34
C ALA A 71 21.98 4.81 1.69
N LYS A 72 21.71 6.01 2.19
CA LYS A 72 22.11 6.42 3.54
C LYS A 72 21.10 5.95 4.58
N VAL A 73 19.82 5.96 4.23
CA VAL A 73 18.71 5.56 5.11
C VAL A 73 17.57 4.92 4.32
N VAL A 74 16.73 4.14 5.02
CA VAL A 74 15.43 3.68 4.49
C VAL A 74 14.31 4.36 5.27
N VAL A 75 13.35 4.93 4.55
CA VAL A 75 12.17 5.57 5.11
C VAL A 75 10.97 4.65 4.89
N HIS A 76 10.37 4.15 5.96
CA HIS A 76 9.26 3.20 5.91
C HIS A 76 7.95 3.94 6.12
N ALA A 77 7.19 4.13 5.04
CA ALA A 77 5.96 4.91 5.03
C ALA A 77 4.74 3.98 5.06
N ALA A 78 3.97 4.02 6.15
CA ALA A 78 2.84 3.12 6.39
C ALA A 78 1.57 3.63 5.70
N ALA A 79 1.32 3.18 4.47
CA ALA A 79 0.11 3.56 3.73
C ALA A 79 -1.03 2.54 3.84
N VAL A 80 -0.74 1.33 4.30
CA VAL A 80 -1.65 0.17 4.27
C VAL A 80 -1.62 -0.54 5.61
N SER A 81 -2.76 -1.08 6.06
CA SER A 81 -2.80 -2.05 7.15
C SER A 81 -2.91 -3.46 6.58
N LEU A 82 -2.31 -4.46 7.22
CA LEU A 82 -2.39 -5.84 6.74
C LEU A 82 -3.86 -6.28 6.60
N GLY A 83 -4.23 -6.75 5.41
CA GLY A 83 -5.60 -7.17 5.08
C GLY A 83 -6.57 -6.04 4.69
N LEU A 84 -6.13 -4.78 4.71
CA LEU A 84 -6.94 -3.61 4.32
C LEU A 84 -6.36 -2.91 3.08
N TRP A 85 -7.17 -2.01 2.52
CA TRP A 85 -6.83 -1.22 1.35
C TRP A 85 -6.14 0.09 1.77
N ALA A 86 -5.29 0.63 0.90
CA ALA A 86 -4.79 2.00 1.08
C ALA A 86 -5.92 3.00 0.83
N THR A 87 -5.89 4.12 1.56
CA THR A 87 -6.79 5.26 1.34
C THR A 87 -6.03 6.44 0.75
N LYS A 88 -6.78 7.36 0.13
CA LYS A 88 -6.25 8.65 -0.36
C LYS A 88 -5.49 9.41 0.73
N GLU A 89 -6.05 9.44 1.94
CA GLU A 89 -5.45 10.12 3.08
C GLU A 89 -4.16 9.44 3.54
N ASN A 90 -4.13 8.11 3.62
CA ASN A 90 -2.94 7.38 4.02
C ASN A 90 -1.78 7.57 3.03
N VAL A 91 -2.05 7.49 1.72
CA VAL A 91 -1.02 7.70 0.68
C VAL A 91 -0.48 9.13 0.76
N ARG A 92 -1.36 10.12 0.95
CA ARG A 92 -0.98 11.53 1.08
C ARG A 92 -0.08 11.76 2.28
N LEU A 93 -0.52 11.34 3.47
CA LEU A 93 0.22 11.51 4.71
C LEU A 93 1.54 10.74 4.68
N ALA A 94 1.53 9.49 4.21
CA ALA A 94 2.73 8.66 4.11
C ALA A 94 3.79 9.30 3.19
N THR A 95 3.37 9.87 2.06
CA THR A 95 4.27 10.59 1.15
C THR A 95 4.85 11.84 1.80
N ARG A 96 4.00 12.66 2.43
CA ARG A 96 4.42 13.86 3.14
C ARG A 96 5.43 13.55 4.24
N ASN A 97 5.10 12.60 5.10
CA ASN A 97 5.95 12.24 6.23
C ASN A 97 7.26 11.60 5.75
N ALA A 98 7.26 10.85 4.65
CA ALA A 98 8.50 10.35 4.06
C ALA A 98 9.45 11.48 3.60
N LEU A 99 8.90 12.54 3.00
CA LEU A 99 9.67 13.73 2.63
C LEU A 99 10.27 14.43 3.86
N LEU A 100 9.47 14.60 4.92
CA LEU A 100 9.93 15.19 6.18
C LEU A 100 11.04 14.37 6.84
N ARG A 101 10.89 13.04 6.91
CA ARG A 101 11.92 12.13 7.44
C ARG A 101 13.24 12.24 6.67
N ALA A 102 13.19 12.40 5.35
CA ALA A 102 14.40 12.58 4.55
C ALA A 102 15.10 13.93 4.82
N GLU A 103 14.33 15.01 4.99
CA GLU A 103 14.85 16.33 5.37
C GLU A 103 15.49 16.32 6.76
N GLU A 104 14.84 15.68 7.74
CA GLU A 104 15.38 15.51 9.10
C GLU A 104 16.74 14.78 9.09
N ARG A 105 16.96 13.92 8.09
CA ARG A 105 18.22 13.20 7.84
C ARG A 105 19.16 13.94 6.88
N LYS A 106 18.83 15.18 6.48
CA LYS A 106 19.62 16.03 5.58
C LYS A 106 19.92 15.34 4.25
N CYS A 107 18.99 14.52 3.77
CA CYS A 107 19.11 13.86 2.48
C CYS A 107 18.97 14.89 1.36
N LYS A 108 19.77 14.73 0.30
CA LYS A 108 19.69 15.52 -0.93
C LYS A 108 18.91 14.81 -2.03
N SER A 109 18.71 13.50 -1.91
CA SER A 109 17.93 12.72 -2.86
C SER A 109 17.03 11.70 -2.17
N ILE A 110 15.84 11.50 -2.73
CA ILE A 110 14.87 10.52 -2.24
C ILE A 110 14.29 9.73 -3.41
N ALA A 111 14.22 8.41 -3.25
CA ALA A 111 13.60 7.49 -4.21
C ALA A 111 12.28 6.96 -3.65
N PHE A 112 11.20 7.13 -4.41
CA PHE A 112 9.84 6.69 -4.09
C PHE A 112 9.41 5.54 -4.99
N PRO A 113 8.73 4.50 -4.44
CA PRO A 113 7.88 3.63 -5.22
C PRO A 113 6.50 4.29 -5.40
N ALA A 114 5.61 3.66 -6.16
CA ALA A 114 4.18 4.00 -6.10
C ALA A 114 3.57 3.49 -4.79
N ILE A 115 3.41 4.36 -3.79
CA ILE A 115 2.97 3.99 -2.45
C ILE A 115 1.51 3.51 -2.46
N GLY A 116 1.26 2.34 -1.87
CA GLY A 116 -0.10 1.80 -1.67
C GLY A 116 -0.75 1.13 -2.89
N THR A 117 -0.13 1.16 -4.08
CA THR A 117 -0.73 0.60 -5.31
C THR A 117 -0.60 -0.91 -5.46
N GLY A 118 0.33 -1.54 -4.72
CA GLY A 118 0.55 -2.99 -4.72
C GLY A 118 -0.51 -3.73 -3.88
N ILE A 119 -0.09 -4.27 -2.73
CA ILE A 119 -0.99 -5.02 -1.82
C ILE A 119 -2.16 -4.16 -1.34
N GLY A 120 -1.94 -2.85 -1.15
CA GLY A 120 -2.99 -1.90 -0.79
C GLY A 120 -4.02 -1.64 -1.88
N ALA A 121 -3.75 -2.09 -3.12
CA ALA A 121 -4.62 -2.00 -4.30
C ALA A 121 -5.23 -0.61 -4.53
N PHE A 122 -4.49 0.44 -4.18
CA PHE A 122 -4.86 1.82 -4.46
C PHE A 122 -4.68 2.13 -5.96
N SER A 123 -5.51 3.02 -6.50
CA SER A 123 -5.43 3.40 -7.91
C SER A 123 -4.07 4.01 -8.24
N ILE A 124 -3.40 3.48 -9.27
CA ILE A 124 -2.11 4.00 -9.76
C ILE A 124 -2.23 5.46 -10.19
N ASP A 125 -3.30 5.81 -10.90
CA ASP A 125 -3.49 7.17 -11.41
C ASP A 125 -3.65 8.19 -10.27
N ARG A 126 -4.49 7.85 -9.27
CA ARG A 126 -4.68 8.67 -8.07
C ARG A 126 -3.42 8.71 -7.19
N CYS A 127 -2.70 7.60 -7.10
CA CYS A 127 -1.41 7.56 -6.40
C CYS A 127 -0.43 8.56 -7.01
N ALA A 128 -0.28 8.54 -8.34
CA ALA A 128 0.62 9.43 -9.05
C ALA A 128 0.28 10.90 -8.80
N GLU A 129 -1.01 11.25 -8.90
CA GLU A 129 -1.52 12.60 -8.62
C GLU A 129 -1.19 13.04 -7.18
N ILE A 130 -1.61 12.28 -6.18
CA ILE A 130 -1.43 12.62 -4.76
C ILE A 130 0.06 12.75 -4.40
N MET A 131 0.88 11.80 -4.87
CA MET A 131 2.30 11.81 -4.54
C MET A 131 3.01 13.01 -5.16
N LEU A 132 2.70 13.36 -6.42
CA LEU A 132 3.28 14.51 -7.08
C LEU A 132 2.82 15.82 -6.45
N GLU A 133 1.55 15.94 -6.06
CA GLU A 133 1.06 17.11 -5.33
C GLU A 133 1.84 17.34 -4.03
N GLU A 134 2.05 16.30 -3.21
CA GLU A 134 2.80 16.43 -1.96
C GLU A 134 4.28 16.74 -2.20
N VAL A 135 4.90 16.13 -3.21
CA VAL A 135 6.28 16.44 -3.60
C VAL A 135 6.40 17.90 -4.04
N LEU A 136 5.54 18.37 -4.93
CA LEU A 136 5.58 19.75 -5.42
C LEU A 136 5.32 20.75 -4.29
N ALA A 137 4.33 20.48 -3.43
CA ALA A 137 4.04 21.31 -2.27
C ALA A 137 5.21 21.37 -1.28
N HIS A 138 5.91 20.25 -1.08
CA HIS A 138 7.10 20.19 -0.24
C HIS A 138 8.25 20.99 -0.83
N LEU A 139 8.58 20.77 -2.11
CA LEU A 139 9.66 21.48 -2.80
C LEU A 139 9.42 23.01 -2.84
N LYS A 140 8.17 23.45 -3.01
CA LYS A 140 7.79 24.87 -3.03
C LYS A 140 8.02 25.58 -1.70
N LYS A 141 8.02 24.87 -0.57
CA LYS A 141 8.26 25.45 0.78
C LYS A 141 9.73 25.75 1.07
N GLY A 142 10.64 25.37 0.17
CA GLY A 142 12.08 25.41 0.41
C GLY A 142 12.53 24.08 1.00
N SER A 143 13.09 23.23 0.16
CA SER A 143 13.53 21.87 0.48
C SER A 143 15.04 21.73 0.24
N ALA A 144 15.72 20.93 1.05
CA ALA A 144 17.13 20.59 0.81
C ALA A 144 17.28 19.47 -0.23
N LEU A 145 16.18 18.82 -0.63
CA LEU A 145 16.18 17.81 -1.67
C LEU A 145 16.50 18.44 -3.03
N GLU A 146 17.59 17.96 -3.62
CA GLU A 146 18.03 18.31 -4.97
C GLU A 146 17.35 17.40 -6.02
N LYS A 147 17.02 16.16 -5.64
CA LYS A 147 16.42 15.15 -6.53
C LYS A 147 15.33 14.32 -5.86
N VAL A 148 14.16 14.23 -6.49
CA VAL A 148 13.09 13.27 -6.16
C VAL A 148 12.94 12.31 -7.32
N LEU A 149 13.16 11.02 -7.08
CA LEU A 149 13.09 9.97 -8.10
C LEU A 149 11.88 9.06 -7.81
N PHE A 150 10.99 8.87 -8.78
CA PHE A 150 10.01 7.80 -8.73
C PHE A 150 10.56 6.58 -9.47
N VAL A 151 10.74 5.47 -8.74
CA VAL A 151 11.21 4.19 -9.25
C VAL A 151 10.01 3.25 -9.33
N LEU A 152 9.52 3.05 -10.54
CA LEU A 152 8.24 2.42 -10.83
C LEU A 152 8.50 1.01 -11.35
N PHE A 153 7.76 0.03 -10.84
CA PHE A 153 8.10 -1.38 -11.09
C PHE A 153 7.82 -1.81 -12.53
N ASP A 154 6.79 -1.25 -13.15
CA ASP A 154 6.35 -1.60 -14.49
C ASP A 154 6.02 -0.36 -15.34
N GLU A 155 5.92 -0.58 -16.64
CA GLU A 155 5.65 0.44 -17.65
C GLU A 155 4.28 1.10 -17.47
N LYS A 156 3.28 0.35 -16.99
CA LYS A 156 1.93 0.88 -16.75
C LYS A 156 1.97 1.96 -15.67
N THR A 157 2.66 1.68 -14.57
CA THR A 157 2.85 2.60 -13.46
C THR A 157 3.70 3.78 -13.90
N PHE A 158 4.76 3.53 -14.68
CA PHE A 158 5.59 4.58 -15.28
C PHE A 158 4.76 5.61 -16.05
N LYS A 159 3.95 5.14 -17.01
CA LYS A 159 3.12 6.01 -17.86
C LYS A 159 2.15 6.86 -17.06
N ALA A 160 1.53 6.32 -16.02
CA ALA A 160 0.62 7.09 -15.18
C ALA A 160 1.34 8.27 -14.48
N PHE A 161 2.56 8.06 -13.98
CA PHE A 161 3.36 9.14 -13.39
C PHE A 161 3.86 10.11 -14.46
N GLU A 162 4.27 9.63 -15.63
CA GLU A 162 4.73 10.45 -16.75
C GLU A 162 3.62 11.41 -17.23
N GLU A 163 2.40 10.90 -17.39
CA GLU A 163 1.22 11.70 -17.75
C GLU A 163 0.91 12.81 -16.73
N LYS A 164 1.16 12.57 -15.42
CA LYS A 164 1.01 13.62 -14.40
C LYS A 164 2.17 14.61 -14.46
N VAL A 165 3.41 14.15 -14.60
CA VAL A 165 4.59 15.03 -14.68
C VAL A 165 4.51 15.99 -15.88
N ASN A 166 4.02 15.52 -17.03
CA ASN A 166 3.82 16.34 -18.23
C ASN A 166 2.75 17.42 -18.07
N ARG A 167 1.96 17.39 -17.00
CA ARG A 167 0.94 18.39 -16.65
C ARG A 167 1.40 19.36 -15.57
N ILE A 168 2.66 19.30 -15.15
CA ILE A 168 3.23 20.27 -14.22
C ILE A 168 3.56 21.54 -15.02
N ASP A 169 2.98 22.66 -14.61
CA ASP A 169 3.24 23.95 -15.25
C ASP A 169 4.61 24.54 -14.86
N GLU A 170 4.95 25.70 -15.43
CA GLU A 170 6.19 26.42 -15.14
C GLU A 170 6.35 26.82 -13.65
N ASN A 171 5.23 26.95 -12.93
CA ASN A 171 5.14 27.32 -11.52
C ASN A 171 5.24 26.11 -10.58
N GLY A 172 5.39 24.89 -11.12
CA GLY A 172 5.45 23.66 -10.34
C GLY A 172 4.10 23.28 -9.74
N VAL A 173 3.00 23.62 -10.42
CA VAL A 173 1.64 23.23 -10.03
C VAL A 173 1.15 22.14 -10.97
N LEU A 174 0.64 21.05 -10.40
CA LEU A 174 0.02 19.97 -11.16
C LEU A 174 -1.35 20.42 -11.68
N GLN A 175 -1.53 20.42 -12.99
CA GLN A 175 -2.79 20.83 -13.62
C GLN A 175 -3.81 19.68 -13.59
N LYS A 176 -5.01 20.00 -13.10
CA LYS A 176 -6.13 19.04 -13.08
C LYS A 176 -6.63 18.79 -14.50
N PRO A 177 -7.08 17.57 -14.82
CA PRO A 177 -7.73 17.32 -16.10
C PRO A 177 -9.04 18.13 -16.19
N PRO A 178 -9.47 18.53 -17.39
CA PRO A 178 -10.66 19.37 -17.57
C PRO A 178 -11.99 18.80 -17.05
N GLU A 179 -12.09 17.52 -16.66
CA GLU A 179 -13.38 16.83 -16.41
C GLU A 179 -13.46 15.88 -15.18
N GLU A 180 -12.71 16.06 -14.10
CA GLU A 180 -12.93 15.26 -12.87
C GLU A 180 -13.82 15.96 -11.84
N ILE A 181 -15.12 15.67 -11.89
CA ILE A 181 -16.03 15.79 -10.75
C ILE A 181 -15.82 14.54 -9.89
N ASP A 182 -15.46 14.74 -8.62
CA ASP A 182 -15.10 13.71 -7.64
C ASP A 182 -16.20 12.64 -7.51
N ARG A 183 -16.11 11.57 -8.31
CA ARG A 183 -16.94 10.38 -8.19
C ARG A 183 -16.04 9.22 -7.76
N ALA A 184 -16.35 8.68 -6.57
CA ALA A 184 -15.82 7.46 -5.95
C ALA A 184 -14.69 7.65 -4.90
N ASP A 185 -15.09 8.11 -3.72
CA ASP A 185 -14.46 7.79 -2.43
C ASP A 185 -14.98 6.44 -1.85
N GLU A 186 -15.60 5.57 -2.65
CA GLU A 186 -15.96 4.23 -2.17
C GLU A 186 -14.72 3.34 -2.17
N ALA A 187 -14.18 3.11 -0.97
CA ALA A 187 -13.30 2.00 -0.73
C ALA A 187 -13.96 0.74 -1.31
N PRO A 188 -13.25 -0.05 -2.14
CA PRO A 188 -13.79 -1.31 -2.64
C PRO A 188 -14.26 -2.19 -1.47
N PRO A 189 -15.34 -2.97 -1.65
CA PRO A 189 -15.96 -3.70 -0.55
C PRO A 189 -14.93 -4.58 0.18
N PRO A 190 -14.99 -4.68 1.53
CA PRO A 190 -14.03 -5.45 2.30
C PRO A 190 -13.98 -6.90 1.79
N ARG A 191 -12.78 -7.44 1.64
CA ARG A 191 -12.63 -8.88 1.34
C ARG A 191 -13.24 -9.65 2.50
N ARG A 192 -14.09 -10.64 2.19
CA ARG A 192 -14.60 -11.55 3.22
C ARG A 192 -13.40 -12.19 3.94
N PRO A 193 -13.42 -12.28 5.29
CA PRO A 193 -12.40 -13.04 5.99
C PRO A 193 -12.37 -14.45 5.41
N ALA A 194 -11.17 -15.02 5.25
CA ALA A 194 -11.02 -16.42 4.87
C ALA A 194 -11.90 -17.26 5.81
N SER A 195 -12.82 -18.04 5.24
CA SER A 195 -13.60 -18.98 6.02
C SER A 195 -12.64 -19.83 6.85
N PRO A 196 -12.88 -20.02 8.17
CA PRO A 196 -12.05 -20.92 8.96
C PRO A 196 -12.01 -22.29 8.27
N PRO A 197 -10.88 -23.02 8.31
CA PRO A 197 -10.80 -24.36 7.75
C PRO A 197 -11.94 -25.20 8.35
N GLY A 198 -12.77 -25.77 7.46
CA GLY A 198 -14.01 -26.43 7.82
C GLY A 198 -13.80 -27.47 8.91
N GLY A 199 -14.41 -27.24 10.07
CA GLY A 199 -14.51 -28.26 11.10
C GLY A 199 -15.30 -29.45 10.55
N ASN A 200 -14.68 -30.63 10.59
CA ASN A 200 -15.34 -31.90 10.34
C ASN A 200 -16.61 -31.97 11.20
N ARG A 201 -17.78 -32.00 10.57
CA ARG A 201 -19.01 -32.46 11.22
C ARG A 201 -18.98 -33.99 11.27
N PRO A 202 -19.24 -34.63 12.43
CA PRO A 202 -19.40 -36.07 12.47
C PRO A 202 -20.66 -36.47 11.70
N HIS A 203 -20.54 -37.56 10.95
CA HIS A 203 -21.64 -38.23 10.25
C HIS A 203 -22.66 -38.75 11.27
N ASP A 204 -23.86 -38.15 11.32
CA ASP A 204 -25.03 -38.79 11.89
C ASP A 204 -25.66 -39.72 10.84
N THR A 205 -25.33 -41.00 10.93
CA THR A 205 -26.07 -42.08 10.28
C THR A 205 -27.29 -42.42 11.12
N LEU A 206 -28.49 -42.11 10.64
CA LEU A 206 -29.74 -42.71 11.13
C LEU A 206 -30.22 -43.78 10.14
N PRO A 207 -30.55 -45.01 10.60
CA PRO A 207 -30.94 -46.09 9.72
C PRO A 207 -32.43 -46.02 9.36
N THR A 208 -32.71 -46.40 8.11
CA THR A 208 -34.04 -46.68 7.56
C THR A 208 -34.75 -47.80 8.31
N ARG A 209 -36.04 -47.62 8.66
CA ARG A 209 -36.99 -48.75 8.77
C ARG A 209 -38.37 -48.42 8.18
N ARG A 210 -38.86 -49.42 7.45
CA ARG A 210 -40.10 -49.52 6.68
C ARG A 210 -41.29 -49.86 7.59
N GLY A 211 -42.48 -49.44 7.16
CA GLY A 211 -43.69 -50.28 7.08
C GLY A 211 -44.54 -50.45 8.34
N GLY A 212 -45.77 -49.94 8.28
CA GLY A 212 -46.90 -50.34 9.13
C GLY A 212 -48.23 -49.77 8.58
N PRO A 213 -49.30 -50.57 8.38
CA PRO A 213 -50.54 -50.16 7.71
C PRO A 213 -51.57 -49.51 8.67
N PRO A 214 -52.67 -48.91 8.17
CA PRO A 214 -53.57 -48.10 8.99
C PRO A 214 -54.72 -48.92 9.59
N PRO A 215 -55.24 -48.56 10.78
CA PRO A 215 -56.62 -48.86 11.17
C PRO A 215 -57.46 -47.57 11.01
N GLY A 216 -58.63 -47.54 10.39
CA GLY A 216 -59.76 -48.47 10.50
C GLY A 216 -60.94 -47.69 11.10
N SER A 217 -61.71 -46.97 10.28
CA SER A 217 -62.87 -46.17 10.73
C SER A 217 -64.12 -47.05 10.89
N GLY A 218 -64.38 -47.51 12.11
CA GLY A 218 -65.64 -48.14 12.50
C GLY A 218 -66.63 -47.11 13.07
N ARG A 219 -67.80 -46.98 12.44
CA ARG A 219 -69.01 -46.38 13.05
C ARG A 219 -69.94 -47.48 13.57
N PRO A 220 -70.82 -47.19 14.54
CA PRO A 220 -71.58 -48.17 15.30
C PRO A 220 -73.03 -48.37 14.81
N GLY A 221 -73.64 -49.50 15.20
CA GLY A 221 -75.08 -49.78 15.13
C GLY A 221 -75.37 -51.09 14.37
N GLY A 222 -76.19 -52.03 14.84
CA GLY A 222 -76.98 -52.13 16.06
C GLY A 222 -77.84 -53.40 15.99
N ARG A 223 -78.32 -53.83 17.17
CA ARG A 223 -79.35 -54.84 17.47
C ARG A 223 -79.07 -56.30 17.12
#